data_AF-A0A970X069-F1
#
_entry.id   AF-A0A970X069-F1
#
_cell.length_a   1.000
_cell.length_b   1.000
_cell.length_c   1.000
_cell.angle_alpha   90.00
_cell.angle_beta   90.00
_cell.angle_gamma   90.00
#
_symmetry.space_group_name_H-M   'P 1'
#
loop_
_entity.id
_entity.type
_entity.pdbx_description
1 polymer ?
#
loop_
_entity_poly.entity_id
_entity_poly.type
_entity_poly.pdbx_seq_one_letter_code
_entity_poly.pdbx_strand_id
1 'polypeptide(L)'
;MHTFGNPIRFVLTLALCLGLSHVHAQTNAAQQARTAAQPSAPQTYSGTVTGLSLKNAKQPEPLKTRAEDIVWKRDVYRLIDLSVSENAPLYYPIETTGDRKNLFSIIFEAFAENKVVAYEYIDGREIFTEAHALKFKDVLKRFDIPFTEKADPRRPNTPIFEVDPSDNPTSEVLRFYVKEVVYLDQRSSRIQTRPVALCPLLVQADDYEGTRTFPMFWVPIESLRNQLSEQAIAADSLNSVERITMYDYFNLRKYKGEIFKVSNLKNQSIFDYCKTPEALDAERERLEQSLQGLGDSLWEPDEKTLKEARDKEEQARRNENRKKPVENAPKGDKK
;
A
#
# COMPACT_ATOMS: atom_id res chain seq x y z
N MET A 1 73.32 -27.18 46.67
CA MET A 1 73.32 -28.66 46.82
C MET A 1 71.97 -29.20 46.32
N HIS A 2 71.94 -30.41 45.75
CA HIS A 2 71.04 -30.81 44.64
C HIS A 2 70.79 -32.34 44.65
N THR A 3 69.72 -32.96 44.12
CA THR A 3 68.38 -32.56 43.60
C THR A 3 67.54 -33.85 43.37
N PHE A 4 66.22 -33.75 43.15
CA PHE A 4 65.29 -34.86 42.80
C PHE A 4 65.04 -35.88 43.95
N GLY A 5 64.04 -36.79 43.92
CA GLY A 5 62.96 -37.09 42.96
C GLY A 5 61.90 -38.06 43.54
N ASN A 6 60.78 -38.31 42.83
CA ASN A 6 59.56 -39.08 43.26
C ASN A 6 59.47 -40.46 42.53
N PRO A 7 58.56 -41.47 42.80
CA PRO A 7 57.09 -41.39 42.49
C PRO A 7 56.02 -42.44 43.08
N ILE A 8 54.69 -42.19 42.86
CA ILE A 8 53.58 -43.19 42.54
C ILE A 8 53.05 -44.17 43.67
N ARG A 9 51.80 -44.74 43.81
CA ARG A 9 50.40 -44.73 43.19
C ARG A 9 49.32 -45.28 44.20
N PHE A 10 47.99 -45.34 43.87
CA PHE A 10 46.91 -46.00 44.68
C PHE A 10 45.60 -46.41 43.89
N VAL A 11 44.60 -47.10 44.50
CA VAL A 11 43.33 -47.70 43.91
C VAL A 11 42.14 -47.84 44.94
N LEU A 12 40.83 -47.87 44.54
CA LEU A 12 39.58 -48.56 45.09
C LEU A 12 38.23 -47.84 44.65
N THR A 13 37.01 -48.37 44.32
CA THR A 13 35.86 -49.21 44.89
C THR A 13 34.76 -48.46 45.73
N LEU A 14 33.65 -49.06 46.25
CA LEU A 14 32.30 -49.36 45.62
C LEU A 14 31.13 -49.56 46.67
N ALA A 15 29.83 -49.28 46.34
CA ALA A 15 28.53 -49.75 46.94
C ALA A 15 28.01 -49.14 48.31
N LEU A 16 26.80 -49.38 48.92
CA LEU A 16 25.59 -50.25 48.72
C LEU A 16 24.32 -49.75 49.54
N CYS A 17 23.09 -50.32 49.34
CA CYS A 17 21.87 -50.39 50.23
C CYS A 17 21.00 -49.11 50.55
N LEU A 18 19.72 -49.14 51.03
CA LEU A 18 18.47 -49.95 50.83
C LEU A 18 17.26 -49.32 51.61
N GLY A 19 15.98 -49.41 51.17
CA GLY A 19 14.78 -49.08 52.01
C GLY A 19 13.49 -48.58 51.29
N LEU A 20 12.30 -48.72 51.92
CA LEU A 20 10.96 -48.33 51.37
C LEU A 20 9.95 -47.82 52.43
N SER A 21 9.13 -46.81 52.09
CA SER A 21 7.89 -46.38 52.79
C SER A 21 7.06 -45.40 51.94
N HIS A 22 5.75 -45.22 52.23
CA HIS A 22 4.85 -44.28 51.53
C HIS A 22 3.85 -43.59 52.49
N VAL A 23 3.92 -42.25 52.60
CA VAL A 23 2.81 -41.33 52.98
C VAL A 23 3.05 -40.00 52.24
N HIS A 24 1.99 -39.30 51.82
CA HIS A 24 2.08 -37.96 51.21
C HIS A 24 2.18 -36.84 52.25
N ALA A 25 2.99 -35.82 51.98
CA ALA A 25 2.94 -34.52 52.65
C ALA A 25 3.28 -33.39 51.66
N GLN A 26 2.51 -32.30 51.68
CA GLN A 26 2.85 -31.06 50.96
C GLN A 26 3.56 -30.09 51.92
N THR A 27 4.80 -29.72 51.61
CA THR A 27 5.51 -28.62 52.27
C THR A 27 6.38 -27.87 51.26
N ASN A 28 5.99 -26.64 50.92
CA ASN A 28 6.85 -25.71 50.19
C ASN A 28 7.77 -24.97 51.16
N ALA A 29 9.09 -25.24 51.12
CA ALA A 29 10.15 -24.25 51.40
C ALA A 29 11.57 -24.87 51.39
N ALA A 30 12.27 -24.83 50.26
CA ALA A 30 13.74 -24.84 50.20
C ALA A 30 14.23 -24.35 48.83
N GLN A 31 14.78 -23.15 48.76
CA GLN A 31 15.51 -22.68 47.57
C GLN A 31 16.96 -23.14 47.64
N GLN A 32 17.48 -23.74 46.57
CA GLN A 32 18.91 -23.69 46.25
C GLN A 32 19.10 -23.35 44.77
N ALA A 33 20.21 -22.67 44.48
CA ALA A 33 20.39 -21.86 43.29
C ALA A 33 20.21 -22.62 41.96
N ARG A 34 19.46 -22.02 41.03
CA ARG A 34 19.66 -22.27 39.60
C ARG A 34 20.72 -21.30 39.09
N THR A 35 21.81 -21.83 38.55
CA THR A 35 22.84 -21.04 37.87
C THR A 35 22.22 -20.26 36.72
N ALA A 36 22.53 -18.96 36.62
CA ALA A 36 22.05 -18.13 35.52
C ALA A 36 22.74 -18.54 34.21
N ALA A 37 22.02 -19.28 33.35
CA ALA A 37 22.43 -19.46 31.97
C ALA A 37 22.29 -18.12 31.22
N GLN A 38 23.24 -17.82 30.34
CA GLN A 38 23.22 -16.60 29.53
C GLN A 38 21.98 -16.60 28.59
N PRO A 39 21.42 -15.42 28.27
CA PRO A 39 20.35 -15.34 27.28
C PRO A 39 20.89 -15.80 25.93
N SER A 40 20.30 -16.87 25.39
CA SER A 40 20.58 -17.33 24.04
C SER A 40 20.13 -16.28 23.00
N ALA A 41 20.90 -16.16 21.92
CA ALA A 41 20.65 -15.19 20.86
C ALA A 41 19.21 -15.31 20.28
N PRO A 42 18.62 -14.20 19.78
CA PRO A 42 17.26 -14.21 19.24
C PRO A 42 17.13 -15.26 18.14
N GLN A 43 16.28 -16.25 18.39
CA GLN A 43 15.99 -17.33 17.45
C GLN A 43 15.28 -16.72 16.23
N THR A 44 16.04 -16.55 15.14
CA THR A 44 15.48 -16.17 13.85
C THR A 44 14.58 -17.29 13.38
N TYR A 45 13.28 -17.03 13.28
CA TYR A 45 12.29 -18.01 12.82
C TYR A 45 12.45 -18.31 11.32
N SER A 46 13.48 -19.09 10.97
CA SER A 46 13.72 -19.64 9.63
C SER A 46 12.74 -20.77 9.28
N GLY A 47 11.47 -20.60 9.64
CA GLY A 47 10.38 -21.52 9.31
C GLY A 47 9.79 -21.18 7.95
N THR A 48 10.23 -21.88 6.90
CA THR A 48 9.49 -21.88 5.63
C THR A 48 8.11 -22.47 5.85
N VAL A 49 7.06 -21.63 5.80
CA VAL A 49 5.66 -22.08 5.83
C VAL A 49 5.35 -22.77 4.50
N THR A 50 5.62 -24.07 4.46
CA THR A 50 5.47 -24.93 3.28
C THR A 50 3.97 -25.17 3.00
N GLY A 51 3.33 -24.22 2.32
CA GLY A 51 1.90 -24.31 1.99
C GLY A 51 1.41 -23.33 0.91
N LEU A 52 1.86 -22.07 0.90
CA LEU A 52 1.38 -21.05 -0.04
C LEU A 52 2.47 -20.62 -1.04
N SER A 53 2.89 -21.55 -1.90
CA SER A 53 3.78 -21.23 -3.03
C SER A 53 2.96 -20.64 -4.20
N LEU A 54 2.86 -19.31 -4.24
CA LEU A 54 2.25 -18.57 -5.35
C LEU A 54 2.97 -18.78 -6.70
N LYS A 55 4.14 -19.41 -6.74
CA LYS A 55 4.87 -19.74 -7.99
C LYS A 55 4.09 -20.65 -8.95
N ASN A 56 3.06 -21.35 -8.45
CA ASN A 56 2.12 -22.15 -9.26
C ASN A 56 0.69 -21.56 -9.27
N ALA A 57 0.46 -20.39 -8.67
CA ALA A 57 -0.85 -19.75 -8.75
C ALA A 57 -1.09 -19.26 -10.18
N LYS A 58 -2.30 -19.48 -10.70
CA LYS A 58 -2.68 -18.95 -12.01
C LYS A 58 -2.55 -17.42 -11.97
N GLN A 59 -1.77 -16.84 -12.88
CA GLN A 59 -1.67 -15.38 -13.01
C GLN A 59 -3.08 -14.77 -13.00
N PRO A 60 -3.33 -13.74 -12.18
CA PRO A 60 -4.64 -13.10 -12.11
C PRO A 60 -5.07 -12.62 -13.49
N GLU A 61 -6.29 -12.98 -13.87
CA GLU A 61 -6.87 -12.64 -15.18
C GLU A 61 -6.90 -11.12 -15.37
N PRO A 62 -6.54 -10.59 -16.56
CA PRO A 62 -6.68 -9.17 -16.82
C PRO A 62 -8.16 -8.82 -16.71
N LEU A 63 -8.48 -7.69 -16.07
CA LEU A 63 -9.87 -7.37 -15.70
C LEU A 63 -10.70 -6.96 -16.94
N LYS A 64 -11.33 -7.95 -17.58
CA LYS A 64 -12.10 -7.82 -18.84
C LYS A 64 -13.43 -7.06 -18.66
N THR A 65 -13.34 -5.74 -18.60
CA THR A 65 -14.44 -4.82 -18.98
C THR A 65 -14.05 -4.18 -20.30
N ARG A 66 -14.96 -4.16 -21.27
CA ARG A 66 -14.72 -3.53 -22.57
C ARG A 66 -14.98 -2.04 -22.46
N ALA A 67 -14.34 -1.22 -23.31
CA ALA A 67 -14.60 0.23 -23.31
C ALA A 67 -16.08 0.58 -23.64
N GLU A 68 -16.77 -0.28 -24.40
CA GLU A 68 -18.21 -0.19 -24.70
C GLU A 68 -19.12 -0.49 -23.49
N ASP A 69 -18.65 -1.24 -22.48
CA ASP A 69 -19.41 -1.53 -21.26
C ASP A 69 -19.45 -0.31 -20.29
N ILE A 70 -18.68 0.75 -20.55
CA ILE A 70 -18.43 1.85 -19.59
C ILE A 70 -19.36 3.03 -19.83
N VAL A 71 -20.43 3.14 -19.03
CA VAL A 71 -21.45 4.21 -19.14
C VAL A 71 -20.95 5.54 -18.58
N TRP A 72 -20.18 5.49 -17.49
CA TRP A 72 -19.65 6.64 -16.78
C TRP A 72 -18.26 6.32 -16.24
N LYS A 73 -17.35 7.30 -16.24
CA LYS A 73 -16.03 7.18 -15.60
C LYS A 73 -15.55 8.50 -15.00
N ARG A 74 -14.63 8.41 -14.04
CA ARG A 74 -13.92 9.53 -13.42
C ARG A 74 -12.54 9.09 -12.99
N ASP A 75 -11.54 9.92 -13.29
CA ASP A 75 -10.15 9.63 -12.94
C ASP A 75 -9.85 10.21 -11.56
N VAL A 76 -9.21 9.44 -10.69
CA VAL A 76 -8.92 9.77 -9.28
C VAL A 76 -7.45 9.53 -9.02
N TYR A 77 -6.78 10.45 -8.34
CA TYR A 77 -5.35 10.36 -8.06
C TYR A 77 -5.14 10.31 -6.55
N ARG A 78 -4.52 9.23 -6.09
CA ARG A 78 -4.23 8.97 -4.67
C ARG A 78 -2.74 9.06 -4.39
N LEU A 79 -2.40 9.62 -3.23
CA LEU A 79 -1.09 9.54 -2.63
C LEU A 79 -1.07 8.35 -1.67
N ILE A 80 -0.31 7.32 -2.00
CA ILE A 80 0.04 6.22 -1.10
C ILE A 80 1.31 6.64 -0.36
N ASP A 81 1.25 6.65 0.96
CA ASP A 81 2.41 6.85 1.84
C ASP A 81 2.86 5.50 2.41
N LEU A 82 4.13 5.13 2.21
CA LEU A 82 4.66 3.82 2.58
C LEU A 82 4.99 3.70 4.07
N SER A 83 5.02 4.80 4.82
CA SER A 83 5.18 4.77 6.29
C SER A 83 3.97 4.19 7.02
N VAL A 84 2.82 4.08 6.33
CA VAL A 84 1.56 3.57 6.87
C VAL A 84 1.55 2.03 6.83
N SER A 85 1.17 1.39 7.95
CA SER A 85 1.17 -0.07 8.17
C SER A 85 0.53 -0.89 7.04
N GLU A 86 -0.62 -0.43 6.54
CA GLU A 86 -1.39 -1.07 5.48
C GLU A 86 -0.64 -1.11 4.14
N ASN A 87 0.29 -0.16 3.92
CA ASN A 87 1.11 -0.01 2.71
C ASN A 87 2.51 -0.61 2.87
N ALA A 88 2.95 -0.96 4.09
CA ALA A 88 4.25 -1.56 4.37
C ALA A 88 4.61 -2.79 3.48
N PRO A 89 3.66 -3.66 3.04
CA PRO A 89 3.95 -4.73 2.08
C PRO A 89 4.48 -4.27 0.71
N LEU A 90 4.31 -3.01 0.33
CA LEU A 90 4.89 -2.43 -0.89
C LEU A 90 6.35 -1.98 -0.72
N TYR A 91 6.76 -1.67 0.51
CA TYR A 91 8.09 -1.10 0.83
C TYR A 91 9.09 -2.13 1.33
N TYR A 92 8.65 -3.18 2.03
CA TYR A 92 9.56 -4.17 2.62
C TYR A 92 9.76 -5.44 1.75
N PRO A 93 11.01 -5.85 1.48
CA PRO A 93 12.25 -5.36 2.09
C PRO A 93 12.80 -4.11 1.37
N ILE A 94 13.43 -3.21 2.13
CA ILE A 94 14.04 -1.97 1.61
C ILE A 94 15.15 -2.32 0.61
N GLU A 95 16.05 -3.22 1.01
CA GLU A 95 17.06 -3.82 0.14
C GLU A 95 16.53 -5.14 -0.47
N THR A 96 16.78 -5.35 -1.76
CA THR A 96 16.35 -6.58 -2.46
C THR A 96 16.99 -7.81 -1.81
N THR A 97 16.17 -8.72 -1.28
CA THR A 97 16.62 -9.86 -0.48
C THR A 97 16.28 -11.17 -1.19
N GLY A 98 17.22 -11.68 -2.00
CA GLY A 98 17.00 -12.85 -2.85
C GLY A 98 15.86 -12.62 -3.84
N ASP A 99 14.89 -13.55 -3.89
CA ASP A 99 13.69 -13.43 -4.72
C ASP A 99 12.81 -12.21 -4.37
N ARG A 100 12.91 -11.64 -3.16
CA ARG A 100 11.97 -10.62 -2.66
C ARG A 100 12.41 -9.19 -2.97
N LYS A 101 11.54 -8.45 -3.66
CA LYS A 101 11.72 -7.05 -4.05
C LYS A 101 10.55 -6.19 -3.56
N ASN A 102 10.82 -4.94 -3.24
CA ASN A 102 9.79 -3.92 -3.01
C ASN A 102 9.26 -3.35 -4.34
N LEU A 103 8.16 -2.60 -4.29
CA LEU A 103 7.48 -2.05 -5.45
C LEU A 103 8.40 -1.18 -6.33
N PHE A 104 9.24 -0.34 -5.74
CA PHE A 104 10.13 0.54 -6.51
C PHE A 104 11.19 -0.26 -7.27
N SER A 105 11.86 -1.20 -6.61
CA SER A 105 12.86 -2.07 -7.23
C SER A 105 12.27 -2.88 -8.39
N ILE A 106 11.05 -3.40 -8.25
CA ILE A 106 10.35 -4.12 -9.34
C ILE A 106 10.12 -3.22 -10.56
N ILE A 107 9.67 -1.98 -10.34
CA ILE A 107 9.40 -1.02 -11.41
C ILE A 107 10.70 -0.57 -12.09
N PHE A 108 11.73 -0.26 -11.29
CA PHE A 108 13.02 0.26 -11.75
C PHE A 108 13.80 -0.78 -12.56
N GLU A 109 13.87 -2.02 -12.07
CA GLU A 109 14.48 -3.15 -12.78
C GLU A 109 13.76 -3.47 -14.09
N ALA A 110 12.42 -3.53 -14.07
CA ALA A 110 11.64 -3.77 -15.29
C ALA A 110 11.82 -2.66 -16.34
N PHE A 111 12.10 -1.42 -15.92
CA PHE A 111 12.41 -0.31 -16.84
C PHE A 111 13.87 -0.39 -17.34
N ALA A 112 14.84 -0.72 -16.49
CA ALA A 112 16.23 -0.97 -16.86
C ALA A 112 16.38 -2.08 -17.91
N GLU A 113 15.64 -3.19 -17.72
CA GLU A 113 15.58 -4.32 -18.66
C GLU A 113 14.76 -4.02 -19.93
N ASN A 114 14.14 -2.84 -20.03
CA ASN A 114 13.20 -2.45 -21.11
C ASN A 114 11.97 -3.39 -21.21
N LYS A 115 11.56 -4.04 -20.11
CA LYS A 115 10.30 -4.81 -20.01
C LYS A 115 9.08 -3.90 -19.89
N VAL A 116 9.24 -2.66 -19.41
CA VAL A 116 8.20 -1.63 -19.37
C VAL A 116 8.70 -0.29 -19.89
N VAL A 117 7.76 0.53 -20.37
CA VAL A 117 8.00 1.92 -20.78
C VAL A 117 7.54 2.85 -19.66
N ALA A 118 8.42 3.75 -19.22
CA ALA A 118 8.11 4.86 -18.33
C ALA A 118 7.78 6.12 -19.13
N TYR A 119 6.92 6.98 -18.57
CA TYR A 119 6.45 8.21 -19.21
C TYR A 119 6.68 9.42 -18.30
N GLU A 120 6.87 10.60 -18.88
CA GLU A 120 7.13 11.82 -18.12
C GLU A 120 5.94 12.25 -17.24
N TYR A 121 6.25 12.78 -16.06
CA TYR A 121 5.30 13.51 -15.21
C TYR A 121 5.27 14.99 -15.65
N ILE A 122 4.14 15.45 -16.20
CA ILE A 122 3.97 16.83 -16.70
C ILE A 122 2.78 17.47 -16.01
N ASP A 123 3.01 18.34 -15.03
CA ASP A 123 1.99 19.11 -14.28
C ASP A 123 0.79 18.26 -13.79
N GLY A 124 1.11 17.06 -13.28
CA GLY A 124 0.10 16.10 -12.80
C GLY A 124 -0.81 15.56 -13.90
N ARG A 125 -0.40 15.62 -15.16
CA ARG A 125 -0.96 14.86 -16.28
C ARG A 125 -0.02 13.71 -16.64
N GLU A 126 -0.62 12.61 -17.00
CA GLU A 126 -0.02 11.42 -17.59
C GLU A 126 -0.32 11.39 -19.10
N ILE A 127 0.70 11.19 -19.92
CA ILE A 127 0.53 11.13 -21.39
C ILE A 127 1.22 9.88 -21.92
N PHE A 128 0.47 8.78 -21.98
CA PHE A 128 0.95 7.46 -22.43
C PHE A 128 1.13 7.39 -23.95
N THR A 129 2.06 8.17 -24.46
CA THR A 129 2.42 8.24 -25.89
C THR A 129 3.94 8.20 -26.04
N GLU A 130 4.42 7.66 -27.16
CA GLU A 130 5.85 7.49 -27.46
C GLU A 130 6.64 8.82 -27.38
N ALA A 131 6.00 9.95 -27.72
CA ALA A 131 6.59 11.29 -27.62
C ALA A 131 6.93 11.73 -26.18
N HIS A 132 6.36 11.09 -25.17
CA HIS A 132 6.63 11.32 -23.74
C HIS A 132 7.23 10.09 -23.05
N ALA A 133 7.67 9.08 -23.81
CA ALA A 133 8.37 7.92 -23.28
C ALA A 133 9.80 8.30 -22.87
N LEU A 134 10.16 8.02 -21.62
CA LEU A 134 11.48 8.30 -21.07
C LEU A 134 12.46 7.19 -21.41
N LYS A 135 13.72 7.55 -21.66
CA LYS A 135 14.83 6.60 -21.73
C LYS A 135 15.41 6.43 -20.33
N PHE A 136 15.78 5.19 -19.97
CA PHE A 136 16.33 4.88 -18.65
C PHE A 136 17.54 5.78 -18.28
N LYS A 137 18.46 5.99 -19.22
CA LYS A 137 19.63 6.90 -19.07
C LYS A 137 19.26 8.34 -18.68
N ASP A 138 18.14 8.85 -19.20
CA ASP A 138 17.71 10.23 -18.96
C ASP A 138 17.04 10.36 -17.59
N VAL A 139 16.41 9.28 -17.09
CA VAL A 139 15.90 9.19 -15.71
C VAL A 139 17.05 9.07 -14.70
N LEU A 140 18.04 8.20 -14.94
CA LEU A 140 19.22 8.06 -14.07
C LEU A 140 19.90 9.43 -13.85
N LYS A 141 20.11 10.19 -14.93
CA LYS A 141 20.68 11.55 -14.88
C LYS A 141 19.78 12.61 -14.24
N ARG A 142 18.45 12.44 -14.27
CA ARG A 142 17.50 13.43 -13.71
C ARG A 142 17.38 13.34 -12.19
N PHE A 143 17.76 12.20 -11.62
CA PHE A 143 17.73 11.92 -10.18
C PHE A 143 19.13 11.59 -9.62
N ASP A 144 20.19 11.98 -10.34
CA ASP A 144 21.61 11.82 -10.00
C ASP A 144 22.03 10.39 -9.55
N ILE A 145 21.31 9.37 -10.03
CA ILE A 145 21.55 7.96 -9.70
C ILE A 145 22.86 7.50 -10.38
N PRO A 146 23.88 7.02 -9.63
CA PRO A 146 25.09 6.46 -10.20
C PRO A 146 24.81 5.27 -11.12
N PHE A 147 25.55 5.16 -12.23
CA PHE A 147 25.43 4.03 -13.15
C PHE A 147 26.72 3.74 -13.92
N THR A 148 26.91 2.48 -14.28
CA THR A 148 27.95 2.03 -15.22
C THR A 148 27.32 1.74 -16.58
N GLU A 149 27.84 2.37 -17.64
CA GLU A 149 27.43 2.09 -19.02
C GLU A 149 28.33 1.00 -19.63
N LYS A 150 27.75 -0.18 -19.87
CA LYS A 150 28.44 -1.32 -20.50
C LYS A 150 27.86 -1.57 -21.89
N ALA A 151 28.70 -1.78 -22.90
CA ALA A 151 28.24 -2.20 -24.22
C ALA A 151 27.80 -3.67 -24.19
N ASP A 152 26.60 -3.99 -24.68
CA ASP A 152 26.14 -5.38 -24.82
C ASP A 152 27.00 -6.09 -25.89
N PRO A 153 27.78 -7.16 -25.53
CA PRO A 153 28.61 -7.87 -26.50
C PRO A 153 27.83 -8.54 -27.64
N ARG A 154 26.50 -8.68 -27.50
CA ARG A 154 25.59 -9.21 -28.52
C ARG A 154 24.83 -8.12 -29.28
N ARG A 155 24.81 -6.88 -28.79
CA ARG A 155 24.09 -5.73 -29.38
C ARG A 155 24.90 -4.43 -29.22
N PRO A 156 25.92 -4.17 -30.06
CA PRO A 156 26.81 -3.01 -29.90
C PRO A 156 26.12 -1.63 -29.96
N ASN A 157 24.89 -1.54 -30.49
CA ASN A 157 24.07 -0.32 -30.49
C ASN A 157 23.12 -0.20 -29.28
N THR A 158 23.16 -1.12 -28.30
CA THR A 158 22.31 -1.08 -27.11
C THR A 158 23.19 -1.06 -25.85
N PRO A 159 23.45 0.12 -25.27
CA PRO A 159 24.12 0.21 -23.97
C PRO A 159 23.24 -0.42 -22.87
N ILE A 160 23.87 -1.22 -22.02
CA ILE A 160 23.31 -1.72 -20.77
C ILE A 160 23.73 -0.74 -19.67
N PHE A 161 22.75 -0.26 -18.92
CA PHE A 161 22.98 0.59 -17.74
C PHE A 161 22.89 -0.29 -16.51
N GLU A 162 24.01 -0.48 -15.84
CA GLU A 162 24.11 -1.28 -14.62
C GLU A 162 24.21 -0.32 -13.43
N VAL A 163 23.27 -0.44 -12.50
CA VAL A 163 23.17 0.36 -11.26
C VAL A 163 23.44 -0.61 -10.10
N ASP A 164 24.29 -0.24 -9.15
CA ASP A 164 24.51 -1.08 -7.98
C ASP A 164 23.23 -1.11 -7.12
N PRO A 165 22.85 -2.24 -6.50
CA PRO A 165 21.73 -2.29 -5.57
C PRO A 165 21.81 -1.24 -4.44
N SER A 166 23.03 -0.80 -4.08
CA SER A 166 23.30 0.25 -3.08
C SER A 166 23.06 1.67 -3.60
N ASP A 167 23.18 1.89 -4.91
CA ASP A 167 22.98 3.19 -5.58
C ASP A 167 21.49 3.47 -5.91
N ASN A 168 20.63 2.46 -5.74
CA ASN A 168 19.20 2.53 -6.03
C ASN A 168 18.44 3.27 -4.90
N PRO A 169 17.81 4.45 -5.12
CA PRO A 169 17.28 5.34 -4.08
C PRO A 169 15.98 4.86 -3.40
N THR A 170 15.86 3.57 -3.15
CA THR A 170 14.67 2.90 -2.59
C THR A 170 14.29 3.43 -1.21
N SER A 171 15.29 3.80 -0.39
CA SER A 171 15.11 4.44 0.91
C SER A 171 14.49 5.84 0.83
N GLU A 172 14.65 6.54 -0.30
CA GLU A 172 14.06 7.85 -0.55
C GLU A 172 12.67 7.74 -1.22
N VAL A 173 12.38 6.63 -1.91
CA VAL A 173 11.04 6.40 -2.51
C VAL A 173 10.04 5.92 -1.45
N LEU A 174 9.62 6.85 -0.59
CA LEU A 174 8.67 6.62 0.50
C LEU A 174 7.20 6.84 0.10
N ARG A 175 6.92 7.30 -1.11
CA ARG A 175 5.58 7.69 -1.58
C ARG A 175 5.32 7.27 -3.03
N PHE A 176 4.05 7.06 -3.35
CA PHE A 176 3.58 6.76 -4.72
C PHE A 176 2.32 7.57 -5.06
N TYR A 177 2.27 8.19 -6.23
CA TYR A 177 0.99 8.58 -6.82
C TYR A 177 0.41 7.39 -7.60
N VAL A 178 -0.85 7.10 -7.36
CA VAL A 178 -1.61 6.09 -8.10
C VAL A 178 -2.76 6.78 -8.82
N LYS A 179 -2.78 6.65 -10.15
CA LYS A 179 -3.96 7.00 -10.94
C LYS A 179 -4.92 5.82 -10.90
N GLU A 180 -6.09 6.04 -10.33
CA GLU A 180 -7.26 5.18 -10.42
C GLU A 180 -8.24 5.69 -11.47
N VAL A 181 -9.08 4.80 -11.99
CA VAL A 181 -10.32 5.15 -12.69
C VAL A 181 -11.47 4.47 -11.96
N VAL A 182 -12.43 5.28 -11.50
CA VAL A 182 -13.72 4.85 -10.97
C VAL A 182 -14.72 4.89 -12.11
N TYR A 183 -15.45 3.82 -12.38
CA TYR A 183 -16.36 3.76 -13.53
C TYR A 183 -17.54 2.80 -13.30
N LEU A 184 -18.64 3.01 -14.01
CA LEU A 184 -19.82 2.15 -14.01
C LEU A 184 -19.78 1.17 -15.18
N ASP A 185 -19.77 -0.12 -14.88
CA ASP A 185 -19.90 -1.22 -15.83
C ASP A 185 -21.38 -1.55 -16.05
N GLN A 186 -21.88 -1.35 -17.28
CA GLN A 186 -23.26 -1.61 -17.67
C GLN A 186 -23.66 -3.08 -17.53
N ARG A 187 -22.72 -4.00 -17.77
CA ARG A 187 -22.98 -5.45 -17.82
C ARG A 187 -23.01 -6.09 -16.43
N SER A 188 -22.32 -5.50 -15.46
CA SER A 188 -22.36 -5.93 -14.05
C SER A 188 -23.20 -5.04 -13.13
N SER A 189 -23.72 -3.91 -13.64
CA SER A 189 -24.47 -2.90 -12.89
C SER A 189 -23.76 -2.45 -11.60
N ARG A 190 -22.43 -2.31 -11.68
CA ARG A 190 -21.56 -2.02 -10.52
C ARG A 190 -20.55 -0.94 -10.85
N ILE A 191 -20.38 -0.03 -9.90
CA ILE A 191 -19.22 0.85 -9.88
C ILE A 191 -18.01 0.00 -9.49
N GLN A 192 -16.94 0.11 -10.27
CA GLN A 192 -15.65 -0.52 -10.03
C GLN A 192 -14.56 0.55 -10.06
N THR A 193 -13.56 0.40 -9.20
CA THR A 193 -12.35 1.24 -9.19
C THR A 193 -11.17 0.38 -9.57
N ARG A 194 -10.35 0.85 -10.52
CA ARG A 194 -9.12 0.15 -10.93
C ARG A 194 -7.92 1.10 -10.92
N PRO A 195 -6.76 0.69 -10.38
CA PRO A 195 -5.51 1.38 -10.67
C PRO A 195 -5.18 1.25 -12.17
N VAL A 196 -4.59 2.29 -12.74
CA VAL A 196 -4.21 2.38 -14.16
C VAL A 196 -2.72 2.66 -14.31
N ALA A 197 -2.16 3.54 -13.47
CA ALA A 197 -0.73 3.85 -13.48
C ALA A 197 -0.19 4.17 -12.09
N LEU A 198 1.09 3.88 -11.91
CA LEU A 198 1.88 4.15 -10.71
C LEU A 198 2.96 5.19 -11.06
N CYS A 199 3.24 6.12 -10.16
CA CYS A 199 4.38 7.02 -10.23
C CYS A 199 5.13 7.00 -8.88
N PRO A 200 6.41 6.58 -8.83
CA PRO A 200 7.25 6.75 -7.65
C PRO A 200 7.41 8.24 -7.31
N LEU A 201 7.46 8.57 -6.02
CA LEU A 201 7.89 9.88 -5.53
C LEU A 201 9.15 9.66 -4.69
N LEU A 202 10.22 10.33 -5.08
CA LEU A 202 11.43 10.46 -4.28
C LEU A 202 11.20 11.55 -3.22
N VAL A 203 11.55 11.25 -1.96
CA VAL A 203 11.18 12.03 -0.78
C VAL A 203 12.44 12.50 -0.05
N GLN A 204 12.81 13.76 -0.27
CA GLN A 204 14.00 14.37 0.33
C GLN A 204 13.62 15.26 1.52
N ALA A 205 14.39 15.15 2.60
CA ALA A 205 14.35 16.12 3.68
C ALA A 205 15.23 17.32 3.31
N ASP A 206 14.63 18.51 3.23
CA ASP A 206 15.34 19.79 3.23
C ASP A 206 15.40 20.31 4.67
N ASP A 207 16.60 20.66 5.14
CA ASP A 207 16.87 21.12 6.51
C ASP A 207 16.12 22.41 6.89
N TYR A 208 15.60 23.16 5.91
CA TYR A 208 14.97 24.47 6.09
C TYR A 208 13.50 24.53 5.67
N GLU A 209 13.10 23.81 4.61
CA GLU A 209 11.69 23.76 4.14
C GLU A 209 10.97 22.44 4.47
N GLY A 210 11.64 21.46 5.07
CA GLY A 210 11.08 20.17 5.42
C GLY A 210 11.00 19.20 4.23
N THR A 211 10.03 18.29 4.25
CA THR A 211 10.00 17.18 3.29
C THR A 211 9.48 17.60 1.90
N ARG A 212 10.39 17.75 0.92
CA ARG A 212 10.02 17.91 -0.50
C ARG A 212 9.82 16.54 -1.16
N THR A 213 8.89 16.47 -2.11
CA THR A 213 8.59 15.22 -2.85
C THR A 213 8.68 15.45 -4.36
N PHE A 214 9.52 14.68 -5.03
CA PHE A 214 9.75 14.76 -6.48
C PHE A 214 9.12 13.55 -7.20
N PRO A 215 8.08 13.73 -8.03
CA PRO A 215 7.51 12.64 -8.81
C PRO A 215 8.47 12.23 -9.93
N MET A 216 8.76 10.94 -10.04
CA MET A 216 9.79 10.44 -10.96
C MET A 216 9.28 10.26 -12.40
N PHE A 217 8.35 9.32 -12.60
CA PHE A 217 7.81 8.94 -13.91
C PHE A 217 6.56 8.07 -13.74
N TRP A 218 5.64 8.12 -14.70
CA TRP A 218 4.46 7.25 -14.73
C TRP A 218 4.75 5.91 -15.43
N VAL A 219 4.26 4.81 -14.87
CA VAL A 219 4.23 3.49 -15.53
C VAL A 219 2.82 2.90 -15.49
N PRO A 220 2.23 2.45 -16.62
CA PRO A 220 0.96 1.75 -16.62
C PRO A 220 1.05 0.42 -15.86
N ILE A 221 0.11 0.16 -14.94
CA ILE A 221 0.17 -1.01 -14.05
C ILE A 221 0.01 -2.34 -14.80
N GLU A 222 -0.72 -2.34 -15.92
CA GLU A 222 -0.90 -3.53 -16.77
C GLU A 222 0.41 -3.93 -17.47
N SER A 223 1.29 -2.98 -17.81
CA SER A 223 2.63 -3.27 -18.34
C SER A 223 3.52 -3.98 -17.30
N LEU A 224 3.31 -3.69 -16.02
CA LEU A 224 4.01 -4.30 -14.88
C LEU A 224 3.41 -5.65 -14.44
N ARG A 225 2.27 -6.07 -15.02
CA ARG A 225 1.47 -7.20 -14.53
C ARG A 225 2.24 -8.50 -14.32
N ASN A 226 3.14 -8.86 -15.23
CA ASN A 226 3.97 -10.07 -15.09
C ASN A 226 4.86 -9.98 -13.84
N GLN A 227 5.68 -8.93 -13.75
CA GLN A 227 6.64 -8.74 -12.66
C GLN A 227 5.95 -8.53 -11.29
N LEU A 228 4.77 -7.90 -11.26
CA LEU A 228 3.94 -7.77 -10.06
C LEU A 228 3.16 -9.07 -9.70
N SER A 229 2.97 -9.99 -10.65
CA SER A 229 2.37 -11.31 -10.39
C SER A 229 3.38 -12.31 -9.80
N GLU A 230 4.67 -12.18 -10.14
CA GLU A 230 5.74 -13.02 -9.62
C GLU A 230 6.05 -12.75 -8.13
N GLN A 231 5.77 -11.54 -7.65
CA GLN A 231 6.13 -11.08 -6.31
C GLN A 231 5.01 -11.33 -5.29
N ALA A 232 5.31 -12.23 -4.35
CA ALA A 232 4.39 -12.71 -3.31
C ALA A 232 4.53 -11.94 -1.99
N ILE A 233 3.56 -11.06 -1.71
CA ILE A 233 3.52 -10.23 -0.49
C ILE A 233 2.48 -10.73 0.52
N ALA A 234 2.61 -10.29 1.77
CA ALA A 234 1.58 -10.52 2.79
C ALA A 234 0.34 -9.69 2.47
N ALA A 235 -0.85 -10.28 2.63
CA ALA A 235 -2.12 -9.62 2.30
C ALA A 235 -2.57 -8.62 3.37
N ASP A 236 -1.92 -8.62 4.53
CA ASP A 236 -2.02 -7.66 5.64
C ASP A 236 -0.71 -7.68 6.44
N SER A 237 -0.39 -6.56 7.09
CA SER A 237 0.64 -6.39 8.11
C SER A 237 0.52 -7.35 9.29
N LEU A 238 -0.71 -7.63 9.77
CA LEU A 238 -0.95 -8.51 10.93
C LEU A 238 -1.02 -9.99 10.56
N ASN A 239 -1.49 -10.30 9.34
CA ASN A 239 -1.60 -11.66 8.83
C ASN A 239 -0.58 -11.96 7.71
N SER A 240 0.63 -12.38 8.11
CA SER A 240 1.70 -12.80 7.20
C SER A 240 1.53 -14.21 6.59
N VAL A 241 0.48 -14.94 6.96
CA VAL A 241 0.15 -16.28 6.44
C VAL A 241 -0.61 -16.18 5.13
N GLU A 242 -1.59 -15.27 5.03
CA GLU A 242 -2.26 -14.97 3.77
C GLU A 242 -1.28 -14.22 2.85
N ARG A 243 -0.96 -14.84 1.71
CA ARG A 243 -0.11 -14.24 0.69
C ARG A 243 -0.87 -14.11 -0.62
N ILE A 244 -0.68 -12.97 -1.27
CA ILE A 244 -1.25 -12.62 -2.57
C ILE A 244 -0.13 -12.08 -3.48
N THR A 245 -0.40 -12.00 -4.78
CA THR A 245 0.53 -11.30 -5.67
C THR A 245 0.46 -9.78 -5.43
N MET A 246 1.54 -9.05 -5.73
CA MET A 246 1.52 -7.59 -5.62
C MET A 246 0.51 -6.96 -6.60
N TYR A 247 0.30 -7.57 -7.78
CA TYR A 247 -0.75 -7.16 -8.72
C TYR A 247 -2.18 -7.36 -8.13
N ASP A 248 -2.43 -8.46 -7.41
CA ASP A 248 -3.71 -8.70 -6.73
C ASP A 248 -3.97 -7.73 -5.58
N TYR A 249 -2.93 -7.37 -4.82
CA TYR A 249 -3.02 -6.35 -3.78
C TYR A 249 -3.50 -4.99 -4.35
N PHE A 250 -3.05 -4.64 -5.56
CA PHE A 250 -3.55 -3.47 -6.30
C PHE A 250 -4.99 -3.67 -6.84
N ASN A 251 -5.32 -4.81 -7.44
CA ASN A 251 -6.68 -5.08 -7.94
C ASN A 251 -7.74 -5.10 -6.84
N LEU A 252 -7.41 -5.67 -5.69
CA LEU A 252 -8.27 -5.75 -4.50
C LEU A 252 -8.29 -4.43 -3.71
N ARG A 253 -7.50 -3.43 -4.14
CA ARG A 253 -7.33 -2.12 -3.48
C ARG A 253 -7.06 -2.25 -1.98
N LYS A 254 -6.14 -3.15 -1.61
CA LYS A 254 -5.65 -3.34 -0.23
C LYS A 254 -4.71 -2.22 0.24
N TYR A 255 -4.30 -1.31 -0.65
CA TYR A 255 -3.56 -0.09 -0.30
C TYR A 255 -4.46 0.99 0.27
N LYS A 256 -3.87 1.81 1.14
CA LYS A 256 -4.47 3.02 1.72
C LYS A 256 -3.80 4.25 1.10
N GLY A 257 -4.59 5.12 0.47
CA GLY A 257 -4.05 6.32 -0.17
C GLY A 257 -5.04 7.47 -0.19
N GLU A 258 -4.55 8.66 0.14
CA GLU A 258 -5.35 9.88 0.27
C GLU A 258 -5.62 10.49 -1.11
N ILE A 259 -6.85 10.91 -1.38
CA ILE A 259 -7.15 11.64 -2.62
C ILE A 259 -6.40 12.98 -2.58
N PHE A 260 -5.68 13.32 -3.66
CA PHE A 260 -5.04 14.64 -3.81
C PHE A 260 -5.49 15.38 -5.08
N LYS A 261 -6.05 14.66 -6.05
CA LYS A 261 -6.60 15.21 -7.30
C LYS A 261 -7.69 14.28 -7.83
N VAL A 262 -8.69 14.86 -8.50
CA VAL A 262 -9.76 14.15 -9.20
C VAL A 262 -10.00 14.87 -10.53
N SER A 263 -10.35 14.15 -11.60
CA SER A 263 -10.66 14.76 -12.89
C SER A 263 -11.77 15.81 -12.73
N ASN A 264 -11.41 17.06 -13.02
CA ASN A 264 -12.26 18.23 -13.00
C ASN A 264 -11.95 19.09 -14.25
N LEU A 265 -12.86 19.99 -14.63
CA LEU A 265 -12.74 20.78 -15.87
C LEU A 265 -11.51 21.71 -15.92
N LYS A 266 -10.85 21.94 -14.78
CA LYS A 266 -9.68 22.83 -14.66
C LYS A 266 -8.35 22.06 -14.51
N ASN A 267 -8.37 20.73 -14.46
CA ASN A 267 -7.23 19.86 -14.15
C ASN A 267 -6.55 20.13 -12.78
N GLN A 268 -7.19 20.87 -11.88
CA GLN A 268 -6.60 21.35 -10.62
C GLN A 268 -6.51 20.25 -9.55
N SER A 269 -5.46 20.29 -8.72
CA SER A 269 -5.33 19.47 -7.51
C SER A 269 -6.13 20.06 -6.34
N ILE A 270 -6.33 19.30 -5.26
CA ILE A 270 -6.98 19.79 -4.04
C ILE A 270 -6.11 20.88 -3.37
N PHE A 271 -4.78 20.75 -3.43
CA PHE A 271 -3.83 21.74 -2.89
C PHE A 271 -3.93 23.11 -3.60
N ASP A 272 -4.42 23.15 -4.84
CA ASP A 272 -4.55 24.39 -5.62
C ASP A 272 -5.63 25.34 -5.03
N TYR A 273 -6.61 24.79 -4.30
CA TYR A 273 -7.75 25.54 -3.77
C TYR A 273 -7.96 25.39 -2.26
N CYS A 274 -7.68 24.23 -1.66
CA CYS A 274 -7.71 24.03 -0.20
C CYS A 274 -6.34 24.37 0.41
N LYS A 275 -6.24 25.53 1.07
CA LYS A 275 -4.98 26.04 1.66
C LYS A 275 -4.79 25.70 3.15
N THR A 276 -5.85 25.28 3.85
CA THR A 276 -5.76 24.83 5.26
C THR A 276 -5.88 23.30 5.31
N PRO A 277 -5.17 22.61 6.23
CA PRO A 277 -5.29 21.15 6.38
C PRO A 277 -6.73 20.69 6.61
N GLU A 278 -7.47 21.41 7.46
CA GLU A 278 -8.87 21.13 7.79
C GLU A 278 -9.78 21.15 6.54
N ALA A 279 -9.61 22.12 5.64
CA ALA A 279 -10.38 22.21 4.40
C ALA A 279 -9.92 21.19 3.35
N LEU A 280 -8.64 20.80 3.37
CA LEU A 280 -8.09 19.76 2.52
C LEU A 280 -8.68 18.39 2.90
N ASP A 281 -8.72 18.06 4.20
CA ASP A 281 -9.27 16.80 4.69
C ASP A 281 -10.81 16.74 4.60
N ALA A 282 -11.51 17.84 4.84
CA ALA A 282 -12.95 17.93 4.59
C ALA A 282 -13.30 17.76 3.09
N GLU A 283 -12.50 18.32 2.18
CA GLU A 283 -12.69 18.12 0.74
C GLU A 283 -12.34 16.70 0.29
N ARG A 284 -11.30 16.08 0.88
CA ARG A 284 -10.98 14.66 0.71
C ARG A 284 -12.15 13.77 1.11
N GLU A 285 -12.72 13.99 2.29
CA GLU A 285 -13.89 13.24 2.76
C GLU A 285 -15.11 13.47 1.86
N ARG A 286 -15.38 14.70 1.45
CA ARG A 286 -16.46 15.03 0.50
C ARG A 286 -16.26 14.34 -0.85
N LEU A 287 -15.02 14.17 -1.31
CA LEU A 287 -14.70 13.45 -2.55
C LEU A 287 -14.80 11.93 -2.38
N GLU A 288 -14.38 11.36 -1.25
CA GLU A 288 -14.65 9.96 -0.87
C GLU A 288 -16.16 9.66 -0.90
N GLN A 289 -16.94 10.43 -0.13
CA GLN A 289 -18.40 10.31 -0.07
C GLN A 289 -19.04 10.50 -1.47
N SER A 290 -18.57 11.47 -2.26
CA SER A 290 -19.04 11.71 -3.63
C SER A 290 -18.68 10.61 -4.64
N LEU A 291 -17.73 9.72 -4.34
CA LEU A 291 -17.41 8.55 -5.15
C LEU A 291 -18.19 7.31 -4.70
N GLN A 292 -18.48 7.20 -3.40
CA GLN A 292 -19.28 6.11 -2.83
C GLN A 292 -20.78 6.28 -3.14
N GLY A 293 -21.37 7.42 -2.74
CA GLY A 293 -22.78 7.76 -3.01
C GLY A 293 -23.08 8.08 -4.49
N LEU A 294 -22.09 7.98 -5.37
CA LEU A 294 -22.28 8.05 -6.81
C LEU A 294 -23.15 6.88 -7.33
N GLY A 295 -23.14 5.74 -6.64
CA GLY A 295 -24.06 4.64 -6.92
C GLY A 295 -25.50 5.09 -6.72
N ASP A 296 -25.82 5.53 -5.51
CA ASP A 296 -27.16 5.97 -5.09
C ASP A 296 -27.70 7.13 -5.94
N SER A 297 -26.82 7.99 -6.47
CA SER A 297 -27.19 9.11 -7.35
C SER A 297 -27.27 8.76 -8.85
N LEU A 298 -26.82 7.57 -9.28
CA LEU A 298 -26.93 7.10 -10.67
C LEU A 298 -28.13 6.17 -10.90
N TRP A 299 -28.70 5.60 -9.83
CA TRP A 299 -29.96 4.87 -9.89
C TRP A 299 -31.13 5.83 -9.76
N GLU A 300 -32.20 5.63 -10.54
CA GLU A 300 -33.48 6.27 -10.25
C GLU A 300 -33.98 5.75 -8.90
N PRO A 301 -34.40 6.61 -7.94
CA PRO A 301 -34.88 6.14 -6.66
C PRO A 301 -36.14 5.29 -6.83
N ASP A 302 -36.16 4.10 -6.22
CA ASP A 302 -37.31 3.16 -6.26
C ASP A 302 -38.63 3.89 -6.01
N GLU A 303 -39.72 3.46 -6.65
CA GLU A 303 -41.05 4.09 -6.53
C GLU A 303 -41.54 4.19 -5.06
N LYS A 304 -41.05 3.31 -4.17
CA LYS A 304 -41.21 3.42 -2.71
C LYS A 304 -40.48 4.64 -2.13
N THR A 305 -39.20 4.81 -2.43
CA THR A 305 -38.40 5.93 -1.92
C THR A 305 -38.91 7.28 -2.44
N LEU A 306 -39.42 7.34 -3.68
CA LEU A 306 -40.11 8.52 -4.21
C LEU A 306 -41.42 8.83 -3.45
N LYS A 307 -42.21 7.80 -3.11
CA LYS A 307 -43.39 7.96 -2.23
C LYS A 307 -42.99 8.42 -0.84
N GLU A 308 -42.01 7.79 -0.21
CA GLU A 308 -41.52 8.18 1.13
C GLU A 308 -40.93 9.60 1.17
N ALA A 309 -40.25 10.04 0.11
CA ALA A 309 -39.77 11.41 -0.03
C ALA A 309 -40.92 12.41 -0.15
N ARG A 310 -41.90 12.13 -1.01
CA ARG A 310 -43.10 12.97 -1.20
C ARG A 310 -43.96 13.03 0.07
N ASP A 311 -44.09 11.91 0.78
CA ASP A 311 -44.88 11.83 2.02
C ASP A 311 -44.15 12.55 3.17
N LYS A 312 -42.81 12.53 3.22
CA LYS A 312 -42.00 13.39 4.10
C LYS A 312 -42.16 14.87 3.77
N GLU A 313 -42.16 15.25 2.50
CA GLU A 313 -42.39 16.63 2.06
C GLU A 313 -43.80 17.10 2.45
N GLU A 314 -44.83 16.27 2.25
CA GLU A 314 -46.20 16.61 2.65
C GLU A 314 -46.33 16.72 4.19
N GLN A 315 -45.66 15.86 4.95
CA GLN A 315 -45.58 15.98 6.42
C GLN A 315 -44.86 17.27 6.85
N ALA A 316 -43.77 17.66 6.18
CA ALA A 316 -43.08 18.92 6.43
C ALA A 316 -44.01 20.13 6.18
N ARG A 317 -44.67 20.18 5.01
CA ARG A 317 -45.62 21.24 4.66
C ARG A 317 -46.83 21.29 5.58
N ARG A 318 -47.34 20.14 6.04
CA ARG A 318 -48.40 20.05 7.08
C ARG A 318 -47.91 20.60 8.44
N ASN A 319 -46.66 20.34 8.81
CA ASN A 319 -46.07 20.84 10.06
C ASN A 319 -45.75 22.35 10.00
N GLU A 320 -45.34 22.90 8.85
CA GLU A 320 -45.19 24.34 8.66
C GLU A 320 -46.55 25.07 8.74
N ASN A 321 -47.57 24.56 8.04
CA ASN A 321 -48.91 25.15 8.10
C ASN A 321 -49.53 25.07 9.51
N ARG A 322 -49.15 24.08 10.34
CA ARG A 322 -49.48 24.03 11.77
C ARG A 322 -48.72 25.03 12.65
N LYS A 323 -47.63 25.62 12.17
CA LYS A 323 -46.80 26.59 12.92
C LYS A 323 -47.10 28.05 12.60
N LYS A 324 -47.90 28.36 11.58
CA LYS A 324 -48.33 29.73 11.27
C LYS A 324 -49.36 30.22 12.32
N PRO A 325 -49.11 31.32 13.04
CA PRO A 325 -50.11 31.91 13.93
C PRO A 325 -51.33 32.41 13.14
N VAL A 326 -52.52 32.28 13.72
CA VAL A 326 -53.75 32.86 13.16
C VAL A 326 -53.84 34.33 13.57
N GLU A 327 -52.95 35.15 13.03
CA GLU A 327 -53.05 36.60 13.13
C GLU A 327 -53.98 37.14 12.04
N ASN A 328 -55.27 37.26 12.38
CA ASN A 328 -56.14 38.40 12.06
C ASN A 328 -57.58 38.10 12.49
N ALA A 329 -57.99 38.62 13.64
CA ALA A 329 -59.39 38.81 14.00
C ALA A 329 -59.62 40.33 14.15
N PRO A 330 -60.50 40.95 13.35
CA PRO A 330 -60.66 42.41 13.38
C PRO A 330 -61.26 42.84 14.72
N LYS A 331 -60.57 43.75 15.42
CA LYS A 331 -61.15 44.44 16.58
C LYS A 331 -62.27 45.35 16.09
N GLY A 332 -63.51 44.97 16.34
CA GLY A 332 -64.67 45.82 16.02
C GLY A 332 -64.77 47.00 16.98
N ASP A 333 -64.86 48.21 16.43
CA ASP A 333 -65.07 49.44 17.19
C ASP A 333 -66.36 49.40 18.02
N LYS A 334 -66.28 49.89 19.26
CA LYS A 334 -67.47 50.15 20.10
C LYS A 334 -67.30 51.39 20.98
N LYS A 335 -67.91 52.48 20.49
CA LYS A 335 -68.22 53.76 21.16
C LYS A 335 -67.05 54.67 21.52
#